data_AF-C3Y587-F1
#
_entry.id   AF-C3Y587-F1
#
_cell.length_a   1.000
_cell.length_b   1.000
_cell.length_c   1.000
_cell.angle_alpha   90.00
_cell.angle_beta   90.00
_cell.angle_gamma   90.00
#
_symmetry.space_group_name_H-M   'P 1'
#
loop_
_entity.id
_entity.type
_entity.pdbx_description
1 polymer ?
#
loop_
_entity_poly.entity_id
_entity_poly.type
_entity_poly.pdbx_seq_one_letter_code
_entity_poly.pdbx_strand_id
1 'polypeptide(L)'
;IIFANVPVILGIARKRSLHKPMYYLIANMAGVDTIAGVMCLVLPTVRQAGGGEGTYLRLYTTFFFSVLLSLLGLTLLTLDRYISIYHGLFHQTSITGKHVAGAVFTTWVLSALVSYSPLLGWTCRVTNIRPDMCLDFLDLHYFICLVIIILAGMIFVVVVNVRMYITLRRR
;
A
#
# COMPACT_ATOMS: atom_id res chain seq x y z
N ILE A 1 -5.53 12.56 -6.45
CA ILE A 1 -5.66 11.32 -5.66
C ILE A 1 -6.94 11.34 -4.81
N ILE A 2 -7.08 12.26 -3.85
CA ILE A 2 -8.24 12.32 -2.93
C ILE A 2 -9.58 12.41 -3.67
N PHE A 3 -9.73 13.37 -4.59
CA PHE A 3 -10.97 13.57 -5.38
C PHE A 3 -11.34 12.37 -6.26
N ALA A 4 -10.39 11.49 -6.60
CA ALA A 4 -10.65 10.30 -7.39
C ALA A 4 -11.10 9.12 -6.51
N ASN A 5 -10.55 8.99 -5.29
CA ASN A 5 -10.78 7.84 -4.43
C ASN A 5 -11.97 8.00 -3.46
N VAL A 6 -12.26 9.21 -2.98
CA VAL A 6 -13.40 9.45 -2.08
C VAL A 6 -14.75 9.04 -2.72
N PRO A 7 -15.04 9.39 -4.00
CA PRO A 7 -16.27 8.94 -4.65
C PRO A 7 -16.37 7.42 -4.80
N VAL A 8 -15.24 6.72 -4.99
CA VAL A 8 -15.20 5.25 -5.08
C VAL A 8 -15.68 4.63 -3.78
N ILE A 9 -15.18 5.11 -2.64
CA ILE A 9 -15.58 4.66 -1.31
C ILE A 9 -17.08 4.91 -1.09
N LEU A 10 -17.55 6.13 -1.40
CA LEU A 10 -18.95 6.50 -1.24
C LEU A 10 -19.87 5.65 -2.13
N GLY A 11 -19.49 5.40 -3.38
CA GLY A 11 -20.27 4.59 -4.32
C GLY A 11 -20.44 3.15 -3.84
N ILE A 12 -19.37 2.53 -3.32
CA ILE A 12 -19.40 1.18 -2.77
C ILE A 12 -20.27 1.13 -1.51
N ALA A 13 -20.11 2.09 -0.60
CA ALA A 13 -20.87 2.15 0.65
C ALA A 13 -22.40 2.32 0.42
N ARG A 14 -22.80 3.03 -0.64
CA ARG A 14 -24.22 3.32 -0.94
C ARG A 14 -24.92 2.17 -1.66
N LYS A 15 -24.20 1.37 -2.45
CA LYS A 15 -24.83 0.39 -3.36
C LYS A 15 -24.61 -1.04 -2.88
N ARG A 16 -25.62 -1.64 -2.25
CA ARG A 16 -25.58 -3.04 -1.76
C ARG A 16 -25.22 -4.07 -2.83
N SER A 17 -25.54 -3.83 -4.10
CA SER A 17 -25.15 -4.73 -5.20
C SER A 17 -23.62 -4.82 -5.38
N LEU A 18 -22.86 -3.91 -4.78
CA LEU A 18 -21.40 -3.87 -4.77
C LEU A 18 -20.81 -4.52 -3.51
N HIS A 19 -21.57 -5.17 -2.63
CA HIS A 19 -21.00 -5.87 -1.45
C HIS A 19 -20.46 -7.27 -1.80
N LYS A 20 -19.63 -7.36 -2.83
CA LYS A 20 -18.88 -8.57 -3.18
C LYS A 20 -17.44 -8.46 -2.65
N PRO A 21 -16.74 -9.57 -2.34
CA PRO A 21 -15.38 -9.56 -1.81
C PRO A 21 -14.41 -8.63 -2.56
N MET A 22 -14.48 -8.61 -3.89
CA MET A 22 -13.68 -7.74 -4.76
C MET A 22 -13.85 -6.24 -4.45
N TYR A 23 -15.05 -5.77 -4.16
CA TYR A 23 -15.29 -4.34 -3.91
C TYR A 23 -14.77 -3.90 -2.54
N TYR A 24 -14.68 -4.82 -1.56
CA TYR A 24 -14.00 -4.52 -0.29
C TYR A 24 -12.51 -4.25 -0.51
N LEU A 25 -11.87 -4.98 -1.42
CA LEU A 25 -10.48 -4.75 -1.79
C LEU A 25 -10.29 -3.40 -2.49
N ILE A 26 -11.21 -3.03 -3.40
CA ILE A 26 -11.21 -1.72 -4.06
C ILE A 26 -11.42 -0.59 -3.06
N ALA A 27 -12.37 -0.73 -2.13
CA ALA A 27 -12.62 0.26 -1.10
C ALA A 27 -11.42 0.42 -0.14
N ASN A 28 -10.80 -0.69 0.27
CA ASN A 28 -9.57 -0.69 1.06
C ASN A 28 -8.46 0.08 0.33
N MET A 29 -8.21 -0.24 -0.94
CA MET A 29 -7.19 0.44 -1.74
C MET A 29 -7.49 1.94 -1.89
N ALA A 30 -8.74 2.32 -2.19
CA ALA A 30 -9.13 3.73 -2.30
C ALA A 30 -8.95 4.50 -0.98
N GLY A 31 -9.23 3.87 0.16
CA GLY A 31 -8.98 4.44 1.48
C GLY A 31 -7.50 4.71 1.71
N VAL A 32 -6.66 3.72 1.43
CA VAL A 32 -5.20 3.80 1.58
C VAL A 32 -4.60 4.86 0.66
N ASP A 33 -5.02 4.92 -0.61
CA ASP A 33 -4.57 5.97 -1.53
C ASP A 33 -5.01 7.37 -1.08
N THR A 34 -6.20 7.49 -0.49
CA THR A 34 -6.66 8.76 0.09
C THR A 34 -5.75 9.20 1.24
N ILE A 35 -5.36 8.27 2.12
CA ILE A 35 -4.41 8.55 3.20
C ILE A 35 -3.07 8.99 2.62
N ALA A 36 -2.51 8.27 1.64
CA ALA A 36 -1.27 8.66 0.98
C ALA A 36 -1.37 10.07 0.35
N GLY A 37 -2.48 10.37 -0.33
CA GLY A 37 -2.76 11.68 -0.91
C GLY A 37 -2.84 12.80 0.13
N VAL A 38 -3.44 12.56 1.29
CA VAL A 38 -3.45 13.51 2.42
C VAL A 38 -2.04 13.71 2.96
N MET A 39 -1.27 12.64 3.14
CA MET A 39 0.10 12.72 3.64
C MET A 39 1.02 13.51 2.70
N CYS A 40 0.83 13.44 1.38
CA CYS A 40 1.55 14.30 0.42
C CYS A 40 1.32 15.81 0.67
N LEU A 41 0.16 16.19 1.21
CA LEU A 41 -0.15 17.59 1.55
C LEU A 41 0.37 17.95 2.95
N VAL A 42 0.26 17.04 3.90
CA VAL A 42 0.60 17.29 5.32
C VAL A 42 2.11 17.24 5.58
N LEU A 43 2.86 16.34 4.93
CA LEU A 43 4.30 16.17 5.17
C LEU A 43 5.12 17.45 4.89
N PRO A 44 4.99 18.12 3.73
CA PRO A 44 5.75 19.34 3.45
C PRO A 44 5.33 20.50 4.34
N THR A 45 4.03 20.61 4.63
CA THR A 45 3.48 21.71 5.46
C THR A 45 3.97 21.61 6.90
N VAL A 46 3.95 20.42 7.49
CA VAL A 46 4.50 20.19 8.83
C VAL A 46 6.01 20.42 8.87
N ARG A 47 6.74 20.03 7.81
CA ARG A 47 8.19 20.31 7.71
C ARG A 47 8.48 21.81 7.68
N GLN A 48 7.74 22.57 6.87
CA GLN A 48 7.91 24.03 6.75
C GLN A 48 7.52 24.76 8.04
N ALA A 49 6.52 24.27 8.76
CA ALA A 49 6.08 24.84 10.03
C ALA A 49 7.02 24.53 11.21
N GLY A 50 8.17 23.86 10.97
CA GLY A 50 9.12 23.50 12.04
C GLY A 50 8.61 22.37 12.94
N GLY A 51 7.80 21.45 12.41
CA GLY A 51 7.32 20.29 13.17
C GLY A 51 8.46 19.44 13.72
N GLY A 52 8.31 18.97 14.96
CA GLY A 52 9.34 18.17 15.62
C GLY A 52 9.63 16.84 14.91
N GLU A 53 10.85 16.33 15.10
CA GLU A 53 11.38 15.08 14.50
C GLU A 53 10.40 13.90 14.65
N GLY A 54 9.85 13.70 15.85
CA GLY A 54 8.90 12.61 16.12
C GLY A 54 7.58 12.71 15.33
N THR A 55 7.08 13.93 15.11
CA THR A 55 5.87 14.15 14.30
C THR A 55 6.15 13.83 12.84
N TYR A 56 7.27 14.34 12.32
CA TYR A 56 7.65 14.08 10.94
C TYR A 56 7.93 12.59 10.69
N LEU A 57 8.60 11.90 11.62
CA LEU A 57 8.83 10.45 11.55
C LEU A 57 7.51 9.65 11.48
N ARG A 58 6.51 10.00 12.29
CA ARG A 58 5.19 9.35 12.25
C ARG A 58 4.46 9.59 10.92
N LEU A 59 4.47 10.82 10.43
CA LEU A 59 3.85 11.15 9.14
C LEU A 59 4.55 10.44 7.99
N TYR A 60 5.88 10.41 8.01
CA TYR A 60 6.70 9.77 6.99
C TYR A 60 6.44 8.26 6.95
N THR A 61 6.53 7.60 8.10
CA THR A 61 6.24 6.15 8.19
C THR A 61 4.80 5.82 7.80
N THR A 62 3.82 6.67 8.14
CA THR A 62 2.42 6.49 7.71
C THR A 62 2.24 6.67 6.19
N PHE A 63 2.98 7.60 5.59
CA PHE A 63 2.99 7.77 4.13
C PHE A 63 3.52 6.51 3.43
N PHE A 64 4.68 6.01 3.83
CA PHE A 64 5.26 4.80 3.23
C PHE A 64 4.43 3.55 3.51
N PHE A 65 3.81 3.46 4.69
CA PHE A 65 2.84 2.39 5.00
C PHE A 65 1.70 2.40 3.97
N SER A 66 1.15 3.58 3.69
CA SER A 66 0.06 3.73 2.73
C SER A 66 0.50 3.40 1.30
N VAL A 67 1.72 3.82 0.90
CA VAL A 67 2.28 3.48 -0.42
C VAL A 67 2.46 1.97 -0.58
N LEU A 68 3.12 1.31 0.37
CA LEU A 68 3.33 -0.15 0.31
C LEU A 68 2.01 -0.92 0.30
N LEU A 69 1.05 -0.48 1.13
CA LEU A 69 -0.24 -1.13 1.23
C LEU A 69 -1.07 -0.96 -0.06
N SER A 70 -0.94 0.18 -0.76
CA SER A 70 -1.53 0.39 -2.08
C SER A 70 -0.90 -0.55 -3.14
N LEU A 71 0.43 -0.68 -3.15
CA LEU A 71 1.14 -1.59 -4.06
C LEU A 71 0.74 -3.06 -3.90
N LEU A 72 0.68 -3.52 -2.65
CA LEU A 72 0.24 -4.88 -2.33
C LEU A 72 -1.27 -5.06 -2.59
N GLY A 73 -2.08 -4.04 -2.32
CA GLY A 73 -3.51 -4.03 -2.65
C GLY A 73 -3.78 -4.15 -4.14
N LEU A 74 -3.04 -3.42 -4.97
CA LEU A 74 -3.06 -3.54 -6.44
C LEU A 74 -2.71 -4.95 -6.89
N THR A 75 -1.65 -5.52 -6.30
CA THR A 75 -1.22 -6.89 -6.58
C THR A 75 -2.35 -7.89 -6.29
N LEU A 76 -2.95 -7.80 -5.10
CA LEU A 76 -4.07 -8.64 -4.71
C LEU A 76 -5.26 -8.48 -5.65
N LEU A 77 -5.56 -7.25 -6.09
CA LEU A 77 -6.69 -6.98 -6.99
C LEU A 77 -6.45 -7.59 -8.37
N THR A 78 -5.23 -7.47 -8.90
CA THR A 78 -4.86 -8.09 -10.17
C THR A 78 -4.91 -9.62 -10.06
N LEU A 79 -4.45 -10.20 -8.96
CA LEU A 79 -4.51 -11.65 -8.72
C LEU A 79 -5.95 -12.16 -8.57
N ASP A 80 -6.80 -11.45 -7.82
CA ASP A 80 -8.22 -11.80 -7.66
C ASP A 80 -8.92 -11.83 -9.02
N ARG A 81 -8.70 -10.80 -9.85
CA ARG A 81 -9.24 -10.74 -11.22
C ARG A 81 -8.70 -11.88 -12.08
N TYR A 82 -7.41 -12.16 -12.00
CA TYR A 82 -6.79 -13.27 -12.73
C TYR A 82 -7.47 -14.59 -12.37
N ILE A 83 -7.62 -14.92 -11.09
CA ILE A 83 -8.25 -16.17 -10.66
C ILE A 83 -9.72 -16.22 -11.11
N SER A 84 -10.45 -15.12 -10.99
CA SER A 84 -11.85 -15.04 -11.46
C SER A 84 -12.01 -15.28 -12.95
N ILE A 85 -11.03 -14.88 -13.78
CA ILE A 85 -11.10 -15.00 -15.25
C ILE A 85 -10.65 -16.39 -15.72
N TYR A 86 -9.54 -16.91 -15.18
CA TYR A 86 -8.98 -18.19 -15.61
C TYR A 86 -9.62 -19.40 -14.93
N HIS A 87 -10.05 -19.22 -13.68
CA HIS A 87 -10.56 -20.29 -12.84
C HIS A 87 -11.92 -19.90 -12.26
N GLY A 88 -12.83 -19.35 -13.08
CA GLY A 88 -14.10 -18.79 -12.62
C GLY A 88 -14.96 -19.76 -11.80
N LEU A 89 -15.06 -21.04 -12.21
CA LEU A 89 -15.77 -22.08 -11.45
C LEU A 89 -15.14 -22.36 -10.07
N PHE A 90 -13.82 -22.37 -9.99
CA PHE A 90 -13.09 -22.51 -8.72
C PHE A 90 -13.21 -21.25 -7.86
N HIS A 91 -13.11 -20.06 -8.46
CA HIS A 91 -13.24 -18.78 -7.75
C HIS A 91 -14.61 -18.68 -7.07
N GLN A 92 -15.69 -19.03 -7.78
CA GLN A 92 -17.05 -19.00 -7.22
C GLN A 92 -17.31 -20.03 -6.12
N THR A 93 -16.63 -21.18 -6.16
CA THR A 93 -16.88 -22.29 -5.21
C THR A 93 -15.93 -22.30 -4.02
N SER A 94 -14.71 -21.76 -4.17
CA SER A 94 -13.62 -21.92 -3.21
C SER A 94 -13.13 -20.61 -2.57
N ILE A 95 -13.21 -19.48 -3.28
CA ILE A 95 -12.79 -18.18 -2.71
C ILE A 95 -13.96 -17.55 -1.96
N THR A 96 -13.71 -17.26 -0.68
CA THR A 96 -14.71 -16.69 0.23
C THR A 96 -14.23 -15.34 0.73
N GLY A 97 -15.13 -14.55 1.31
CA GLY A 97 -14.77 -13.27 1.94
C GLY A 97 -13.71 -13.41 3.04
N LYS A 98 -13.64 -14.57 3.72
CA LYS A 98 -12.63 -14.85 4.75
C LYS A 98 -11.22 -14.96 4.16
N HIS A 99 -11.07 -15.61 3.00
CA HIS A 99 -9.79 -15.69 2.30
C HIS A 99 -9.29 -14.31 1.88
N VAL A 100 -10.18 -13.47 1.33
CA VAL A 100 -9.84 -12.10 0.94
C VAL A 100 -9.47 -11.24 2.15
N ALA A 101 -10.24 -11.35 3.24
CA ALA A 101 -9.93 -10.64 4.48
C ALA A 101 -8.56 -11.05 5.06
N GLY A 102 -8.23 -12.34 5.05
CA GLY A 102 -6.92 -12.84 5.48
C GLY A 102 -5.77 -12.34 4.60
N ALA A 103 -5.97 -12.26 3.29
CA ALA A 103 -4.98 -11.70 2.36
C ALA A 103 -4.75 -10.20 2.63
N VAL A 104 -5.83 -9.42 2.80
CA VAL A 104 -5.72 -8.00 3.17
C VAL A 104 -5.03 -7.85 4.52
N PHE A 105 -5.41 -8.61 5.53
CA PHE A 105 -4.76 -8.53 6.84
C PHE A 105 -3.26 -8.82 6.76
N THR A 106 -2.86 -9.82 5.98
CA THR A 106 -1.45 -10.14 5.74
C THR A 106 -0.70 -8.97 5.12
N THR A 107 -1.27 -8.30 4.11
CA THR A 107 -0.60 -7.15 3.48
C THR A 107 -0.48 -5.98 4.44
N TRP A 108 -1.49 -5.72 5.29
CA TRP A 108 -1.41 -4.71 6.35
C TRP A 108 -0.26 -4.98 7.31
N VAL A 109 -0.13 -6.23 7.80
CA VAL A 109 0.96 -6.60 8.73
C VAL A 109 2.32 -6.45 8.07
N LEU A 110 2.51 -6.97 6.86
CA LEU A 110 3.78 -6.87 6.14
C LEU A 110 4.18 -5.42 5.86
N SER A 111 3.24 -4.58 5.40
CA SER A 111 3.50 -3.16 5.19
C SER A 111 3.83 -2.44 6.50
N ALA A 112 3.14 -2.77 7.60
CA ALA A 112 3.40 -2.17 8.91
C ALA A 112 4.80 -2.51 9.43
N LEU A 113 5.22 -3.77 9.32
CA LEU A 113 6.55 -4.23 9.76
C LEU A 113 7.67 -3.48 9.04
N VAL A 114 7.53 -3.27 7.73
CA VAL A 114 8.53 -2.53 6.95
C VAL A 114 8.46 -1.05 7.27
N SER A 115 7.30 -0.41 7.12
CA SER A 115 7.18 1.05 7.18
C SER A 115 7.29 1.64 8.58
N TYR A 116 6.87 0.93 9.63
CA TYR A 116 6.96 1.41 11.00
C TYR A 116 8.22 0.95 11.74
N SER A 117 9.10 0.19 11.10
CA SER A 117 10.39 -0.21 11.71
C SER A 117 11.23 0.97 12.24
N PRO A 118 11.22 2.20 11.65
CA PRO A 118 11.90 3.33 12.26
C PRO A 118 11.31 3.74 13.62
N LEU A 119 9.99 3.65 13.79
CA LEU A 119 9.34 3.94 15.08
C LEU A 119 9.72 2.92 16.16
N LEU A 120 10.15 1.72 15.76
CA LEU A 120 10.60 0.65 16.64
C LEU A 120 12.10 0.72 16.97
N GLY A 121 12.83 1.69 16.40
CA GLY A 121 14.25 1.89 16.70
C GLY A 121 15.17 1.83 15.48
N TRP A 122 14.67 1.61 14.26
CA TRP A 122 15.51 1.71 13.05
C TRP A 122 15.68 3.18 12.62
N THR A 123 16.27 3.99 13.50
CA THR A 123 16.58 5.41 13.28
C THR A 123 18.04 5.66 13.58
N CYS A 124 18.62 6.68 12.94
CA CYS A 124 20.03 7.06 13.15
C CYS A 124 20.38 7.29 14.63
N ARG A 125 19.43 7.83 15.40
CA ARG A 125 19.60 8.08 16.84
C ARG A 125 19.86 6.79 17.63
N VAL A 126 19.19 5.69 17.27
CA VAL A 126 19.26 4.42 18.01
C VAL A 126 20.33 3.50 17.43
N THR A 127 20.51 3.49 16.12
CA THR A 127 21.51 2.63 15.45
C THR A 127 22.95 3.11 15.62
N ASN A 128 23.17 4.31 16.19
CA ASN A 128 24.48 4.92 16.45
C ASN A 128 25.39 4.93 15.21
N ILE A 129 24.79 5.23 14.06
CA ILE A 129 25.44 5.29 12.76
C ILE A 129 26.11 6.66 12.59
N ARG A 130 27.15 6.71 11.75
CA ARG A 130 27.86 7.95 11.46
C ARG A 130 26.93 9.02 10.83
N PRO A 131 27.10 10.31 11.14
CA PRO A 131 26.20 11.37 10.67
C PRO A 131 26.10 11.51 9.14
N ASP A 132 27.13 11.10 8.40
CA ASP A 132 27.18 11.09 6.93
C ASP A 132 26.22 10.06 6.30
N MET A 133 25.79 9.06 7.08
CA MET A 133 24.90 7.97 6.65
C MET A 133 23.45 8.18 7.13
N CYS A 134 23.08 9.43 7.41
CA CYS A 134 21.76 9.81 7.89
C CYS A 134 21.09 10.81 6.96
N LEU A 135 19.83 10.55 6.62
CA LEU A 135 18.97 11.48 5.88
C LEU A 135 18.03 12.17 6.88
N ASP A 136 18.38 13.39 7.30
CA ASP A 136 17.80 14.10 8.44
C ASP A 136 17.90 13.27 9.75
N PHE A 137 16.94 12.39 10.01
CA PHE A 137 16.86 11.50 11.18
C PHE A 137 16.68 10.01 10.79
N LEU A 138 16.54 9.73 9.49
CA LEU A 138 16.39 8.37 8.93
C LEU A 138 17.75 7.76 8.61
N ASP A 139 17.87 6.47 8.92
CA ASP A 139 19.00 5.64 8.51
C ASP A 139 19.00 5.43 7.00
N LEU A 140 20.13 5.73 6.34
CA LEU A 140 20.28 5.58 4.89
C LEU A 140 20.06 4.12 4.44
N HIS A 141 20.46 3.12 5.23
CA HIS A 141 20.25 1.72 4.89
C HIS A 141 18.77 1.35 4.87
N TYR A 142 18.02 1.82 5.86
CA TYR A 142 16.58 1.66 5.89
C TYR A 142 15.94 2.28 4.64
N PHE A 143 16.34 3.52 4.30
CA PHE A 143 15.79 4.20 3.14
C PHE A 143 16.09 3.46 1.83
N ILE A 144 17.33 2.98 1.65
CA ILE A 144 17.73 2.17 0.49
C ILE A 144 16.90 0.88 0.43
N CYS A 145 16.79 0.14 1.55
CA CYS A 145 16.00 -1.09 1.61
C CYS A 145 14.53 -0.83 1.24
N LEU A 146 13.94 0.25 1.77
CA LEU A 146 12.56 0.64 1.48
C LEU A 146 12.35 0.95 0.00
N VAL A 147 13.26 1.73 -0.61
CA VAL A 147 13.20 2.05 -2.04
C VAL A 147 13.33 0.79 -2.90
N ILE A 148 14.26 -0.10 -2.57
CA ILE A 148 14.42 -1.39 -3.29
C ILE A 148 13.14 -2.22 -3.21
N ILE A 149 12.53 -2.33 -2.03
CA ILE A 149 11.26 -3.07 -1.83
C ILE A 149 10.14 -2.44 -2.68
N ILE A 150 10.02 -1.12 -2.69
CA ILE A 150 9.01 -0.40 -3.47
C ILE A 150 9.22 -0.62 -4.97
N LEU A 151 10.46 -0.48 -5.47
CA LEU A 151 10.78 -0.66 -6.88
C LEU A 151 10.56 -2.12 -7.32
N ALA A 152 10.99 -3.09 -6.53
CA ALA A 152 10.74 -4.50 -6.80
C ALA A 152 9.24 -4.81 -6.84
N GLY A 153 8.48 -4.29 -5.87
CA GLY A 153 7.02 -4.40 -5.84
C GLY A 153 6.35 -3.77 -7.06
N MET A 154 6.78 -2.57 -7.47
CA MET A 154 6.29 -1.90 -8.67
C MET A 154 6.54 -2.72 -9.94
N ILE A 155 7.76 -3.23 -10.12
CA ILE A 155 8.11 -4.09 -11.26
C ILE A 155 7.22 -5.34 -11.26
N PHE A 156 7.06 -5.98 -10.11
CA PHE A 156 6.19 -7.15 -9.97
C PHE A 156 4.74 -6.84 -10.39
N VAL A 157 4.15 -5.76 -9.86
CA VAL A 157 2.80 -5.30 -10.21
C VAL A 157 2.68 -5.07 -11.72
N VAL A 158 3.62 -4.35 -12.33
CA VAL A 158 3.58 -4.05 -13.78
C VAL A 158 3.65 -5.34 -14.59
N VAL A 159 4.57 -6.25 -14.25
CA VAL A 159 4.72 -7.53 -14.95
C VAL A 159 3.45 -8.35 -14.86
N VAL A 160 2.86 -8.49 -13.67
CA VAL A 160 1.62 -9.26 -13.48
C VAL A 160 0.46 -8.63 -14.26
N ASN A 161 0.31 -7.31 -14.23
CA ASN A 161 -0.75 -6.62 -14.98
C ASN A 161 -0.57 -6.73 -16.50
N VAL A 162 0.65 -6.59 -17.01
CA VAL A 162 0.95 -6.75 -18.44
C VAL A 162 0.70 -8.19 -18.90
N ARG A 163 1.14 -9.19 -18.11
CA ARG A 163 0.89 -10.60 -18.40
C ARG A 163 -0.61 -10.89 -18.45
N MET A 164 -1.37 -10.37 -17.50
CA MET A 164 -2.83 -10.50 -17.48
C MET A 164 -3.46 -9.86 -18.74
N TYR A 165 -3.07 -8.62 -19.08
CA TYR A 165 -3.59 -7.92 -20.26
C TYR A 165 -3.30 -8.66 -21.58
N ILE A 166 -2.07 -9.15 -21.76
CA ILE A 166 -1.71 -9.92 -22.96
C ILE A 166 -2.53 -11.20 -23.04
N THR A 167 -2.70 -11.90 -21.92
CA THR A 167 -3.41 -13.18 -21.90
C THR A 167 -4.92 -12.98 -22.11
N LEU A 168 -5.47 -11.83 -21.70
CA LEU A 168 -6.84 -11.42 -22.03
C LEU A 168 -7.00 -11.09 -23.52
N ARG A 169 -6.05 -10.38 -24.12
CA ARG A 169 -6.12 -9.97 -25.54
C ARG A 169 -5.91 -11.14 -26.52
N ARG A 170 -5.24 -12.21 -26.08
CA ARG A 170 -5.01 -13.41 -26.90
C ARG A 170 -6.20 -14.38 -26.96
N ARG A 171 -7.25 -14.12 -26.17
CA ARG A 171 -8.54 -14.81 -26.25
C ARG A 171 -9.51 -13.98 -27.08
#